data_AF-A0A2N2JF51-F1
#
_entry.id   AF-A0A2N2JF51-F1
#
_cell.length_a   1.000
_cell.length_b   1.000
_cell.length_c   1.000
_cell.angle_alpha   90.00
_cell.angle_beta   90.00
_cell.angle_gamma   90.00
#
_symmetry.space_group_name_H-M   'P 1'
#
loop_
_entity.id
_entity.type
_entity.pdbx_description
1 polymer ?
#
loop_
_entity_poly.entity_id
_entity_poly.type
_entity_poly.pdbx_seq_one_letter_code
_entity_poly.pdbx_strand_id
1 'polypeptide(L)'
;MCGALSRTHDRKASMTEPSPYTQADRDRWRQLILAKGKEVADKLERVLNNKNVSLEEISLFKDDEPAETKEKRLRRFLDHLMARLRKVEDPRFGYDTERGAFLSVPELDEMPWIDVEP
;
A
#
# COMPACT_ATOMS: atom_id res chain seq x y z
N MET A 1 -21.99 -52.08 -8.41
CA MET A 1 -21.75 -50.67 -8.81
C MET A 1 -21.92 -49.81 -7.57
N CYS A 2 -20.81 -49.46 -6.91
CA CYS A 2 -20.84 -48.62 -5.71
C CYS A 2 -20.78 -47.15 -6.11
N GLY A 3 -21.67 -46.36 -5.52
CA GLY A 3 -21.93 -44.96 -5.88
C GLY A 3 -20.78 -44.02 -5.53
N ALA A 4 -20.53 -43.07 -6.44
CA ALA A 4 -19.66 -41.93 -6.21
C ALA A 4 -20.53 -40.70 -5.89
N LEU A 5 -20.62 -40.37 -4.60
CA LEU A 5 -21.13 -39.09 -4.11
C LEU A 5 -20.25 -38.61 -2.95
N SER A 6 -20.12 -37.29 -2.86
CA SER A 6 -19.29 -36.45 -1.96
C SER A 6 -18.01 -36.00 -2.68
N ARG A 7 -17.89 -34.81 -3.28
CA ARG A 7 -18.25 -33.44 -2.84
C ARG A 7 -17.70 -33.12 -1.44
N THR A 8 -16.48 -32.58 -1.39
CA THR A 8 -16.15 -31.47 -0.50
C THR A 8 -15.05 -30.63 -1.16
N HIS A 9 -15.42 -29.43 -1.58
CA HIS A 9 -14.47 -28.32 -1.62
C HIS A 9 -13.97 -28.15 -0.19
N ASP A 10 -12.72 -28.51 0.07
CA ASP A 10 -12.04 -28.19 1.31
C ASP A 10 -11.65 -26.70 1.28
N ARG A 11 -12.66 -25.83 1.39
CA ARG A 11 -12.50 -24.42 1.72
C ARG A 11 -12.75 -24.29 3.21
N LYS A 12 -11.74 -24.56 4.04
CA LYS A 12 -11.55 -23.91 5.36
C LYS A 12 -10.27 -24.39 6.08
N ALA A 13 -9.18 -23.68 5.83
CA ALA A 13 -8.23 -23.26 6.86
C ALA A 13 -8.18 -21.72 6.72
N SER A 14 -8.79 -20.88 7.55
CA SER A 14 -8.59 -20.64 9.00
C SER A 14 -7.16 -20.26 9.35
N MET A 15 -6.86 -18.97 9.16
CA MET A 15 -5.88 -18.13 9.87
C MET A 15 -4.40 -18.56 9.90
N THR A 16 -3.55 -17.61 9.49
CA THR A 16 -2.08 -17.53 9.69
C THR A 16 -1.20 -18.23 8.66
N GLU A 17 -1.37 -17.93 7.37
CA GLU A 17 -0.20 -18.01 6.49
C GLU A 17 0.81 -16.94 6.97
N PRO A 18 2.04 -17.32 7.33
CA PRO A 18 3.06 -16.35 7.70
C PRO A 18 3.30 -15.44 6.49
N SER A 19 3.51 -14.15 6.76
CA SER A 19 3.85 -13.19 5.72
C SER A 19 4.96 -13.76 4.82
N PRO A 20 4.81 -13.74 3.49
CA PRO A 20 5.79 -14.32 2.58
C PRO A 20 7.05 -13.44 2.45
N TYR A 21 7.12 -12.34 3.18
CA TYR A 21 8.13 -11.30 3.02
C TYR A 21 9.28 -11.47 4.00
N THR A 22 10.49 -11.38 3.48
CA THR A 22 11.72 -11.44 4.29
C THR A 22 11.97 -10.11 4.99
N GLN A 23 12.87 -10.09 5.98
CA GLN A 23 13.31 -8.84 6.60
C GLN A 23 13.98 -7.90 5.58
N ALA A 24 14.72 -8.46 4.62
CA ALA A 24 15.37 -7.68 3.56
C ALA A 24 14.35 -6.97 2.65
N ASP A 25 13.22 -7.61 2.37
CA ASP A 25 12.11 -6.99 1.61
C ASP A 25 11.49 -5.83 2.41
N ARG A 26 11.23 -6.03 3.70
CA ARG A 26 10.70 -5.00 4.58
C ARG A 26 11.62 -3.80 4.70
N ASP A 27 12.92 -4.03 4.87
CA ASP A 27 13.91 -2.96 4.94
C ASP A 27 13.99 -2.19 3.61
N ARG A 28 13.91 -2.88 2.46
CA ARG A 28 13.86 -2.27 1.13
C ARG A 28 12.61 -1.39 0.99
N TRP A 29 11.43 -1.89 1.33
CA TRP A 29 10.19 -1.12 1.26
C TRP A 29 10.17 0.06 2.21
N ARG A 30 10.78 -0.08 3.40
CA ARG A 30 10.96 1.05 4.33
C ARG A 30 11.75 2.18 3.66
N GLN A 31 12.85 1.86 2.99
CA GLN A 31 13.64 2.86 2.26
C GLN A 31 12.86 3.50 1.11
N LEU A 32 12.10 2.70 0.35
CA LEU A 32 11.25 3.20 -0.74
C LEU A 32 10.15 4.14 -0.25
N ILE A 33 9.46 3.79 0.84
CA ILE A 33 8.42 4.64 1.46
C ILE A 33 9.05 5.93 1.97
N LEU A 34 10.22 5.88 2.62
CA LEU A 34 10.93 7.07 3.09
C LEU A 34 11.38 7.97 1.93
N ALA A 35 11.91 7.40 0.85
CA ALA A 35 12.30 8.14 -0.35
C ALA A 35 11.09 8.85 -0.98
N LYS A 36 9.94 8.16 -1.07
CA LYS A 36 8.70 8.77 -1.54
C LYS A 36 8.20 9.85 -0.59
N GLY A 37 8.30 9.64 0.72
CA GLY A 37 7.95 10.62 1.74
C GLY A 37 8.75 11.92 1.60
N LYS A 38 10.05 11.81 1.30
CA LYS A 38 10.89 12.97 1.00
C LYS A 38 10.44 13.70 -0.26
N GLU A 39 10.17 12.99 -1.36
CA GLU A 39 9.67 13.60 -2.60
C GLU A 39 8.37 14.39 -2.37
N VAL A 40 7.45 13.83 -1.58
CA VAL A 40 6.17 14.47 -1.24
C VAL A 40 6.37 15.69 -0.34
N ALA A 41 7.26 15.59 0.66
CA ALA A 41 7.61 16.71 1.53
C ALA A 41 8.24 17.87 0.75
N ASP A 42 9.17 17.58 -0.17
CA ASP A 42 9.80 18.59 -1.04
C ASP A 42 8.75 19.27 -1.95
N LYS A 43 7.78 18.50 -2.48
CA LYS A 43 6.65 19.04 -3.25
C LYS A 43 5.74 19.90 -2.38
N LEU A 44 5.48 19.50 -1.13
CA LEU A 44 4.68 20.27 -0.18
C LEU A 44 5.35 21.60 0.17
N GLU A 45 6.66 21.59 0.44
CA GLU A 45 7.44 22.81 0.69
C GLU A 45 7.36 23.78 -0.49
N ARG A 46 7.43 23.28 -1.73
CA ARG A 46 7.28 24.11 -2.92
C ARG A 46 5.89 24.75 -3.02
N VAL A 47 4.83 24.00 -2.73
CA VAL A 47 3.44 24.51 -2.71
C VAL A 47 3.28 25.61 -1.65
N LEU A 48 3.79 25.38 -0.43
CA LEU A 48 3.75 26.37 0.65
C LEU A 48 4.53 27.66 0.32
N ASN A 49 5.57 27.55 -0.51
CA ASN A 49 6.32 28.68 -1.05
C ASN A 49 5.67 29.31 -2.30
N ASN A 50 4.39 29.05 -2.57
CA ASN A 50 3.63 29.53 -3.73
C ASN A 50 4.26 29.16 -5.09
N LYS A 51 5.07 28.09 -5.15
CA LYS A 51 5.60 27.59 -6.42
C LYS A 51 4.57 26.68 -7.07
N ASN A 52 4.44 26.76 -8.40
CA ASN A 52 3.56 25.87 -9.14
C ASN A 52 4.20 24.46 -9.20
N VAL A 53 3.50 23.47 -8.65
CA VAL A 53 3.91 22.05 -8.65
C VAL A 53 2.86 21.26 -9.40
N SER A 54 3.28 20.43 -10.36
CA SER A 54 2.40 19.43 -10.97
C SER A 54 2.29 18.21 -10.05
N LEU A 55 1.07 17.68 -9.92
CA LEU A 55 0.76 16.47 -9.16
C LEU A 55 0.43 15.28 -10.06
N GLU A 56 0.62 15.39 -11.38
CA GLU A 56 0.30 14.34 -12.36
C GLU A 56 1.01 13.01 -12.03
N GLU A 57 2.22 13.08 -11.47
CA GLU A 57 3.01 11.93 -11.03
C GLU A 57 2.55 11.32 -9.69
N ILE A 58 1.64 11.99 -8.97
CA ILE A 58 1.09 11.57 -7.67
C ILE A 58 -0.41 11.29 -7.86
N SER A 59 -0.73 10.39 -8.78
CA SER A 59 -2.09 9.88 -8.94
C SER A 59 -2.26 8.65 -8.06
N LEU A 60 -2.67 8.85 -6.80
CA LEU A 60 -2.71 7.78 -5.80
C LEU A 60 -4.06 7.56 -5.14
N PHE A 61 -5.02 8.47 -5.31
CA PHE A 61 -6.35 8.33 -4.75
C PHE A 61 -7.37 8.44 -5.87
N LYS A 62 -8.19 7.40 -6.04
CA LYS A 62 -9.31 7.38 -7.01
C LYS A 62 -10.38 8.43 -6.65
N ASP A 63 -10.43 8.83 -5.39
CA ASP A 63 -11.33 9.84 -4.85
C ASP A 63 -10.61 11.18 -4.71
N ASP A 64 -10.34 11.81 -5.85
CA ASP A 64 -10.01 13.22 -5.86
C ASP A 64 -11.28 14.01 -5.53
N GLU A 65 -11.40 14.51 -4.30
CA GLU A 65 -12.40 15.52 -3.99
C GLU A 65 -12.19 16.72 -4.94
N PRO A 66 -13.22 17.13 -5.71
CA PRO A 66 -13.08 18.15 -6.75
C PRO A 66 -12.68 19.55 -6.24
N ALA A 67 -12.63 19.75 -4.92
CA ALA A 67 -12.26 21.02 -4.27
C ALA A 67 -11.01 20.92 -3.36
N GLU A 68 -10.30 19.79 -3.34
CA GLU A 68 -9.16 19.62 -2.44
C GLU A 68 -7.92 20.38 -2.94
N THR A 69 -7.32 21.22 -2.08
CA THR A 69 -6.11 21.98 -2.41
C THR A 69 -4.92 21.04 -2.61
N LYS A 70 -3.95 21.45 -3.45
CA LYS A 70 -2.69 20.70 -3.65
C LYS A 70 -1.96 20.39 -2.33
N GLU A 71 -2.00 21.35 -1.40
CA GLU A 71 -1.44 21.21 -0.06
C GLU A 71 -2.11 20.07 0.71
N LYS A 72 -3.46 20.08 0.80
CA LYS A 72 -4.22 19.08 1.55
C LYS A 72 -4.02 17.68 0.96
N ARG A 73 -3.98 17.56 -0.39
CA ARG A 73 -3.65 16.30 -1.09
C ARG A 73 -2.28 15.75 -0.72
N LEU A 74 -1.23 16.60 -0.79
CA LEU A 74 0.14 16.20 -0.44
C LEU A 74 0.27 15.83 1.03
N ARG A 75 -0.43 16.55 1.92
CA ARG A 75 -0.44 16.25 3.35
C ARG A 75 -1.10 14.91 3.65
N ARG A 76 -2.27 14.64 3.06
CA ARG A 76 -2.96 13.35 3.17
C ARG A 76 -2.07 12.21 2.67
N PHE A 77 -1.37 12.42 1.56
CA PHE A 77 -0.48 11.40 1.05
C PHE A 77 0.73 11.16 1.97
N LEU A 78 1.32 12.21 2.53
CA LEU A 78 2.39 12.07 3.51
C LEU A 78 1.92 11.29 4.76
N ASP A 79 0.73 11.59 5.25
CA ASP A 79 0.13 10.89 6.38
C ASP A 79 -0.10 9.39 6.06
N HIS A 80 -0.55 9.08 4.84
CA HIS A 80 -0.67 7.71 4.34
C HIS A 80 0.68 6.98 4.31
N LEU A 81 1.72 7.61 3.76
CA LEU A 81 3.08 7.05 3.73
C LEU A 81 3.59 6.75 5.15
N MET A 82 3.37 7.66 6.10
CA MET A 82 3.78 7.46 7.49
C MET A 82 2.96 6.35 8.18
N ALA A 83 1.67 6.26 7.92
CA ALA A 83 0.84 5.17 8.41
C ALA A 83 1.30 3.82 7.86
N ARG A 84 1.65 3.77 6.57
CA ARG A 84 2.15 2.56 5.94
C ARG A 84 3.53 2.16 6.44
N LEU A 85 4.43 3.13 6.64
CA LEU A 85 5.76 2.92 7.22
C LEU A 85 5.69 2.21 8.58
N ARG A 86 4.75 2.60 9.44
CA ARG A 86 4.52 1.97 10.75
C ARG A 86 4.02 0.52 10.64
N LYS A 87 3.36 0.18 9.54
CA LYS A 87 2.79 -1.14 9.27
C LYS A 87 3.75 -2.06 8.51
N VAL A 88 4.93 -1.61 8.05
CA VAL A 88 5.87 -2.44 7.27
C VAL A 88 6.29 -3.70 8.02
N GLU A 89 6.39 -3.64 9.35
CA GLU A 89 6.71 -4.81 10.20
C GLU A 89 5.48 -5.67 10.54
N ASP A 90 4.28 -5.24 10.18
CA ASP A 90 3.06 -5.99 10.44
C ASP A 90 3.07 -7.31 9.62
N PRO A 91 2.76 -8.46 10.23
CA PRO A 91 2.60 -9.73 9.51
C PRO A 91 1.54 -9.68 8.40
N ARG A 92 0.56 -8.77 8.48
CA ARG A 92 -0.49 -8.54 7.46
C ARG A 92 -0.13 -7.44 6.48
N PHE A 93 1.09 -6.92 6.50
CA PHE A 93 1.54 -6.00 5.46
C PHE A 93 1.34 -6.65 4.09
N GLY A 94 0.88 -5.88 3.10
CA GLY A 94 0.66 -6.35 1.73
C GLY A 94 -0.44 -7.40 1.55
N TYR A 95 -1.21 -7.75 2.58
CA TYR A 95 -2.36 -8.63 2.42
C TYR A 95 -3.54 -7.86 1.80
N ASP A 96 -4.08 -8.38 0.70
CA ASP A 96 -5.24 -7.84 0.00
C ASP A 96 -6.45 -8.74 0.28
N THR A 97 -7.45 -8.20 0.99
CA THR A 97 -8.67 -8.92 1.34
C THR A 97 -9.56 -9.24 0.17
N GLU A 98 -9.56 -8.41 -0.88
CA GLU A 98 -10.36 -8.64 -2.09
C GLU A 98 -9.82 -9.83 -2.86
N ARG A 99 -8.49 -9.93 -2.97
CA ARG A 99 -7.81 -11.07 -3.60
C ARG A 99 -7.72 -12.29 -2.68
N GLY A 100 -7.83 -12.07 -1.36
CA GLY A 100 -7.59 -13.09 -0.34
C GLY A 100 -6.15 -13.59 -0.34
N ALA A 101 -5.20 -12.74 -0.70
CA ALA A 101 -3.80 -13.11 -0.91
C ALA A 101 -2.85 -11.94 -0.61
N PHE A 102 -1.58 -12.27 -0.32
CA PHE A 102 -0.52 -11.28 -0.25
C PHE A 102 -0.16 -10.77 -1.65
N LEU A 103 0.04 -9.46 -1.78
CA LEU A 103 0.63 -8.84 -2.96
C LEU A 103 2.01 -9.43 -3.23
N SER A 104 2.37 -9.53 -4.50
CA SER A 104 3.68 -10.03 -4.89
C SER A 104 4.78 -9.03 -4.52
N VAL A 105 6.00 -9.54 -4.31
CA VAL A 105 7.17 -8.69 -4.05
C VAL A 105 7.38 -7.64 -5.15
N PRO A 106 7.27 -7.96 -6.46
CA PRO A 106 7.37 -6.95 -7.52
C PRO A 106 6.32 -5.83 -7.42
N GLU A 107 5.06 -6.15 -7.08
CA GLU A 107 4.02 -5.13 -6.89
C GLU A 107 4.37 -4.17 -5.74
N LEU A 108 4.91 -4.70 -4.64
CA LEU A 108 5.34 -3.90 -3.50
C LEU A 108 6.68 -3.19 -3.72
N ASP A 109 7.54 -3.69 -4.59
CA ASP A 109 8.77 -2.99 -5.00
C ASP A 109 8.45 -1.76 -5.84
N GLU A 110 7.39 -1.80 -6.66
CA GLU A 110 6.91 -0.64 -7.41
C GLU A 110 6.15 0.35 -6.52
N MET A 111 5.24 -0.15 -5.68
CA MET A 111 4.36 0.69 -4.88
C MET A 111 4.11 0.12 -3.47
N PRO A 112 5.09 0.24 -2.55
CA PRO A 112 4.96 -0.30 -1.19
C PRO A 112 3.95 0.47 -0.33
N TRP A 113 3.47 1.61 -0.81
CA TRP A 113 2.41 2.41 -0.20
C TRP A 113 1.03 2.17 -0.82
N ILE A 114 0.85 1.10 -1.59
CA ILE A 114 -0.47 0.72 -2.08
C ILE A 114 -1.44 0.54 -0.91
N ASP A 115 -2.64 1.12 -1.06
CA ASP A 115 -3.71 1.03 -0.05
C ASP A 115 -4.58 -0.18 -0.36
N VAL A 116 -4.15 -1.34 0.14
CA VAL A 116 -4.97 -2.55 0.18
C VAL A 116 -5.51 -2.71 1.60
N GLU A 117 -6.83 -2.82 1.72
CA GLU A 117 -7.48 -3.07 3.01
C GLU A 117 -7.15 -4.49 3.50
N PRO A 118 -6.61 -4.66 4.72
CA PRO A 118 -6.36 -5.96 5.33
C PRO A 118 -7.60 -6.60 5.97
#